data_AF-A0A2E6PBC8-F1
#
_entry.id   AF-A0A2E6PBC8-F1
#
_cell.length_a   1.000
_cell.length_b   1.000
_cell.length_c   1.000
_cell.angle_alpha   90.00
_cell.angle_beta   90.00
_cell.angle_gamma   90.00
#
_symmetry.space_group_name_H-M   'P 1'
#
loop_
_entity.id
_entity.type
_entity.pdbx_description
1 polymer ?
#
loop_
_entity_poly.entity_id
_entity_poly.type
_entity_poly.pdbx_seq_one_letter_code
_entity_poly.pdbx_strand_id
1 'polypeptide(L)'
;MTVRPLAVIVGCKSFDFSDSEVEFFTKYNPFGLILFERNCRDQKQISALTHRFRSLVNRRDAPVLIDQEGGRVARLRPPNWRSMPPAMVFGQLFGKNIKVAEAAIKLNYRLIAEDLRLCGIN
;
A
#
# COMPACT_ATOMS: atom_id res chain seq x y z
N MET A 1 14.45 25.22 -3.24
CA MET A 1 15.52 24.25 -2.95
C MET A 1 14.88 22.89 -2.72
N THR A 2 15.24 21.87 -3.50
CA THR A 2 14.77 20.50 -3.27
C THR A 2 15.50 19.95 -2.06
N VAL A 3 14.84 19.98 -0.90
CA VAL A 3 15.34 19.38 0.34
C VAL A 3 15.46 17.87 0.09
N ARG A 4 16.66 17.29 0.27
CA ARG A 4 16.83 15.83 0.20
C ARG A 4 15.87 15.17 1.20
N PRO A 5 15.16 14.10 0.81
CA PRO A 5 14.22 13.48 1.73
C PRO A 5 14.93 12.92 2.95
N LEU A 6 14.28 13.00 4.11
CA LEU A 6 14.76 12.30 5.29
C LEU A 6 14.70 10.79 5.05
N ALA A 7 15.69 10.06 5.55
CA ALA A 7 15.76 8.60 5.47
C ALA A 7 14.78 7.92 6.46
N VAL A 8 13.50 8.25 6.34
CA VAL A 8 12.42 7.73 7.20
C VAL A 8 11.16 7.47 6.38
N ILE A 9 10.48 6.37 6.69
CA ILE A 9 9.13 6.07 6.22
C ILE A 9 8.21 6.25 7.42
N VAL A 10 7.14 7.02 7.24
CA VAL A 10 6.21 7.38 8.32
C VAL A 10 4.83 6.81 8.05
N GLY A 11 4.03 6.63 9.11
CA GLY A 11 2.60 6.34 8.97
C GLY A 11 1.76 7.59 9.16
N CYS A 12 0.44 7.45 8.97
CA CYS A 12 -0.54 8.46 9.36
C CYS A 12 -1.60 7.89 10.31
N LYS A 13 -2.32 8.78 10.98
CA LYS A 13 -3.26 8.43 12.04
C LYS A 13 -4.58 7.85 11.51
N SER A 14 -5.12 8.43 10.44
CA SER A 14 -6.50 8.20 10.00
C SER A 14 -6.63 8.12 8.47
N PHE A 15 -7.85 8.26 7.95
CA PHE A 15 -8.18 8.31 6.52
C PHE A 15 -7.76 9.61 5.82
N ASP A 16 -7.37 10.63 6.59
CA ASP A 16 -6.84 11.89 6.08
C ASP A 16 -5.82 12.46 7.05
N PHE A 17 -5.04 13.44 6.60
CA PHE A 17 -4.01 14.09 7.39
C PHE A 17 -4.58 15.20 8.26
N SER A 18 -4.20 15.17 9.52
CA SER A 18 -4.34 16.30 10.46
C SER A 18 -3.40 17.45 10.08
N ASP A 19 -3.67 18.63 10.65
CA ASP A 19 -2.84 19.82 10.40
C ASP A 19 -1.38 19.61 10.83
N SER A 20 -1.15 18.88 11.93
CA SER A 20 0.21 18.56 12.39
C SER A 20 0.95 17.60 11.46
N GLU A 21 0.26 16.62 10.88
CA GLU A 21 0.83 15.73 9.85
C GLU A 21 1.14 16.52 8.57
N VAL A 22 0.26 17.44 8.17
CA VAL A 22 0.48 18.33 7.02
C VAL A 22 1.71 19.22 7.21
N GLU A 23 1.84 19.86 8.38
CA GLU A 23 3.01 20.66 8.73
C GLU A 23 4.27 19.79 8.71
N PHE A 24 4.21 18.60 9.33
CA PHE A 24 5.34 17.68 9.39
C PHE A 24 5.80 17.24 8.00
N PHE A 25 4.91 16.77 7.12
CA PHE A 25 5.29 16.31 5.79
C PHE A 25 5.88 17.44 4.94
N THR A 26 5.28 18.63 5.01
CA THR A 26 5.75 19.82 4.27
C THR A 26 7.13 20.26 4.74
N LYS A 27 7.36 20.28 6.05
CA LYS A 27 8.62 20.76 6.66
C LYS A 27 9.76 19.75 6.52
N TYR A 28 9.48 18.46 6.68
CA TYR A 28 10.51 17.45 6.84
C TYR A 28 10.72 16.53 5.64
N ASN A 29 9.80 16.48 4.67
CA ASN A 29 9.93 15.66 3.45
C ASN A 29 10.42 14.22 3.72
N PRO A 30 9.64 13.37 4.42
CA PRO A 30 10.02 11.97 4.64
C PRO A 30 10.21 11.21 3.32
N PHE A 31 10.99 10.14 3.33
CA PHE A 31 11.23 9.32 2.15
C PHE A 31 9.93 8.75 1.59
N GLY A 32 9.05 8.21 2.45
CA GLY A 32 7.79 7.62 2.03
C GLY A 32 6.73 7.55 3.14
N LEU A 33 5.55 7.08 2.75
CA LEU A 33 4.40 6.83 3.63
C LEU A 33 4.12 5.32 3.67
N ILE A 34 3.82 4.76 4.83
CA ILE A 34 3.29 3.39 4.95
C ILE A 34 1.87 3.41 5.52
N LEU A 35 0.96 2.70 4.85
CA LEU A 35 -0.45 2.62 5.23
C LEU A 35 -0.74 1.37 6.05
N PHE A 36 -1.66 1.50 6.99
CA PHE A 36 -2.21 0.41 7.80
C PHE A 36 -3.72 0.30 7.56
N GLU A 37 -4.34 -0.76 8.08
CA GLU A 37 -5.79 -1.02 7.92
C GLU A 37 -6.65 0.19 8.35
N ARG A 38 -6.27 0.88 9.44
CA ARG A 38 -6.94 2.11 9.92
C ARG A 38 -6.91 3.30 8.95
N ASN A 39 -6.08 3.24 7.90
CA ASN A 39 -5.93 4.29 6.90
C ASN A 39 -6.71 3.99 5.61
N CYS A 40 -7.35 2.82 5.52
CA CYS A 40 -7.96 2.30 4.31
C CYS A 40 -9.48 2.21 4.45
N ARG A 41 -10.21 3.17 3.85
CA ARG A 41 -11.67 3.11 3.77
C ARG A 41 -12.12 2.53 2.43
N ASP A 42 -11.77 3.20 1.35
CA ASP A 42 -12.18 2.88 -0.02
C ASP A 42 -11.12 3.35 -1.03
N GLN A 43 -11.16 2.86 -2.27
CA GLN A 43 -10.17 3.20 -3.30
C GLN A 43 -10.05 4.72 -3.55
N LYS A 44 -11.19 5.43 -3.58
CA LYS A 44 -11.21 6.88 -3.86
C LYS A 44 -10.52 7.65 -2.74
N GLN A 45 -10.80 7.30 -1.50
CA GLN A 45 -10.16 7.90 -0.32
C GLN A 45 -8.66 7.63 -0.30
N ILE A 46 -8.22 6.38 -0.53
CA ILE A 46 -6.80 6.06 -0.50
C ILE A 46 -6.05 6.78 -1.63
N SER A 47 -6.62 6.82 -2.84
CA SER A 47 -6.04 7.56 -3.97
C SER A 47 -5.87 9.06 -3.66
N ALA A 48 -6.88 9.68 -3.02
CA ALA A 48 -6.77 11.06 -2.55
C ALA A 48 -5.67 11.24 -1.49
N LEU A 49 -5.57 10.31 -0.53
CA LEU A 49 -4.54 10.34 0.52
C LEU A 49 -3.13 10.22 -0.06
N THR A 50 -2.90 9.28 -0.98
CA THR A 50 -1.58 9.07 -1.60
C THR A 50 -1.18 10.25 -2.49
N HIS A 51 -2.14 10.85 -3.21
CA HIS A 51 -1.90 12.06 -3.98
C HIS A 51 -1.58 13.26 -3.07
N ARG A 52 -2.35 13.44 -1.99
CA ARG A 52 -2.12 14.52 -1.00
C ARG A 52 -0.73 14.40 -0.38
N PHE A 53 -0.28 13.21 -0.02
CA PHE A 53 1.07 12.99 0.52
C PHE A 53 2.15 13.49 -0.45
N ARG A 54 2.11 13.02 -1.69
CA ARG A 54 3.07 13.40 -2.76
C ARG A 54 3.07 14.89 -3.05
N SER A 55 1.92 15.54 -2.94
CA SER A 55 1.78 17.00 -3.04
C SER A 55 2.49 17.72 -1.89
N LEU A 56 2.24 17.29 -0.64
CA LEU A 56 2.84 17.90 0.56
C LEU A 56 4.37 17.76 0.60
N VAL A 57 4.91 16.62 0.17
CA VAL A 57 6.36 16.40 0.07
C VAL A 57 6.96 16.92 -1.24
N ASN A 58 6.14 17.49 -2.13
CA ASN A 58 6.51 17.99 -3.46
C ASN A 58 7.34 16.98 -4.29
N ARG A 59 6.96 15.70 -4.25
CA ARG A 59 7.64 14.58 -4.91
C ARG A 59 6.64 13.59 -5.49
N ARG A 60 6.55 13.55 -6.83
CA ARG A 60 5.65 12.63 -7.55
C ARG A 60 6.06 11.17 -7.39
N ASP A 61 7.33 10.91 -7.13
CA ASP A 61 7.94 9.60 -6.98
C ASP A 61 8.00 9.13 -5.51
N ALA A 62 7.48 9.91 -4.55
CA ALA A 62 7.52 9.51 -3.15
C ALA A 62 6.73 8.20 -2.95
N PRO A 63 7.38 7.14 -2.43
CA PRO A 63 6.74 5.85 -2.26
C PRO A 63 5.62 5.91 -1.22
N VAL A 64 4.52 5.24 -1.54
CA VAL A 64 3.48 4.87 -0.58
C VAL A 64 3.43 3.36 -0.53
N LEU A 65 3.59 2.79 0.66
CA LEU A 65 3.80 1.37 0.91
C LEU A 65 2.66 0.79 1.73
N ILE A 66 2.48 -0.54 1.65
CA ILE A 66 1.48 -1.27 2.43
C ILE A 66 1.86 -2.75 2.54
N ASP A 67 1.50 -3.38 3.65
CA ASP A 67 1.63 -4.85 3.78
C ASP A 67 0.38 -5.54 3.19
N GLN A 68 0.46 -5.96 1.93
CA GLN A 68 -0.61 -6.67 1.24
C GLN A 68 -0.10 -8.02 0.71
N GLU A 69 0.02 -9.01 1.58
CA GLU A 69 0.49 -10.36 1.23
C GLU A 69 -0.67 -11.30 0.89
N GLY A 70 -1.74 -11.25 1.70
CA GLY A 70 -2.86 -12.20 1.68
C GLY A 70 -3.06 -12.90 3.02
N GLY A 71 -4.26 -13.45 3.22
CA GLY A 71 -4.66 -14.05 4.49
C GLY A 71 -4.59 -13.07 5.66
N ARG A 72 -3.77 -13.38 6.67
CA ARG A 72 -3.67 -12.57 7.90
C ARG A 72 -2.96 -11.22 7.70
N VAL A 73 -2.06 -11.13 6.72
CA VAL A 73 -1.32 -9.90 6.40
C VAL A 73 -1.91 -9.27 5.14
N ALA A 74 -3.00 -8.56 5.35
CA ALA A 74 -3.69 -7.78 4.32
C ALA A 74 -4.35 -6.59 4.99
N ARG A 75 -4.11 -5.38 4.48
CA ARG A 75 -4.75 -4.14 4.98
C ARG A 75 -5.99 -3.80 4.16
N LEU A 76 -5.96 -4.06 2.85
CA LEU A 76 -7.12 -3.97 1.97
C LEU A 76 -7.91 -5.27 2.04
N ARG A 77 -9.17 -5.20 2.50
CA ARG A 77 -10.01 -6.36 2.85
C ARG A 77 -11.44 -6.23 2.31
N PRO A 78 -12.23 -7.32 2.29
CA PRO A 78 -13.66 -7.24 2.06
C PRO A 78 -14.36 -6.25 2.99
N PRO A 79 -15.46 -5.60 2.55
CA PRO A 79 -16.17 -5.85 1.30
C PRO A 79 -15.59 -5.15 0.06
N ASN A 80 -14.69 -4.17 0.25
CA ASN A 80 -14.20 -3.32 -0.84
C ASN A 80 -13.13 -4.00 -1.71
N TRP A 81 -12.39 -4.94 -1.14
CA TRP A 81 -11.37 -5.71 -1.85
C TRP A 81 -11.60 -7.21 -1.71
N ARG A 82 -11.00 -7.97 -2.62
CA ARG A 82 -11.07 -9.43 -2.60
C ARG A 82 -10.27 -9.97 -1.41
N SER A 83 -10.77 -11.05 -0.82
CA SER A 83 -9.97 -11.84 0.11
C SER A 83 -8.91 -12.61 -0.68
N MET A 84 -7.64 -12.33 -0.42
CA MET A 84 -6.51 -13.04 -1.04
C MET A 84 -6.07 -14.20 -0.15
N PRO A 85 -5.74 -15.37 -0.72
CA PRO A 85 -5.28 -16.52 0.05
C PRO A 85 -3.93 -16.24 0.76
N PRO A 86 -3.66 -16.88 1.92
CA PRO A 86 -2.35 -16.82 2.54
C PRO A 86 -1.31 -17.58 1.70
N ALA A 87 -0.04 -17.16 1.76
CA ALA A 87 1.05 -17.74 0.98
C ALA A 87 1.19 -19.28 1.11
N MET A 88 0.85 -19.83 2.28
CA MET A 88 0.87 -21.28 2.55
C MET A 88 0.02 -22.09 1.56
N VAL A 89 -1.10 -21.53 1.08
CA VAL A 89 -1.97 -22.21 0.09
C VAL A 89 -1.19 -22.48 -1.19
N PHE A 90 -0.36 -21.55 -1.63
CA PHE A 90 0.46 -21.73 -2.82
C PHE A 90 1.57 -22.76 -2.62
N GLY A 91 2.18 -22.81 -1.43
CA GLY A 91 3.17 -23.86 -1.10
C GLY A 91 2.57 -25.27 -1.11
N GLN A 92 1.34 -25.42 -0.61
CA GLN A 92 0.60 -26.68 -0.68
C GLN A 92 0.25 -27.06 -2.13
N LEU A 93 -0.14 -26.08 -2.96
CA LEU A 93 -0.39 -26.30 -4.38
C LEU A 93 0.89 -26.73 -5.10
N PHE A 94 2.03 -26.11 -4.78
CA PHE A 94 3.32 -26.43 -5.39
C PHE A 94 3.69 -27.90 -5.16
N GLY A 95 3.48 -28.42 -3.94
CA GLY A 95 3.71 -29.83 -3.62
C GLY A 95 2.81 -30.82 -4.38
N LYS A 96 1.70 -30.34 -4.97
CA LYS A 96 0.76 -31.17 -5.76
C LYS A 96 0.96 -31.00 -7.26
N ASN A 97 1.11 -29.76 -7.73
CA ASN A 97 1.25 -29.42 -9.13
C ASN A 97 1.94 -28.06 -9.29
N ILE A 98 3.21 -28.09 -9.70
CA ILE A 98 4.07 -26.92 -9.86
C ILE A 98 3.47 -25.90 -10.85
N LYS A 99 3.01 -26.36 -12.03
CA LYS A 99 2.50 -25.45 -13.08
C LYS A 99 1.25 -24.70 -12.61
N VAL A 100 0.37 -25.38 -11.88
CA VAL A 100 -0.84 -24.77 -11.31
C VAL A 100 -0.46 -23.77 -10.22
N ALA A 101 0.50 -24.10 -9.36
CA ALA A 101 0.97 -23.21 -8.30
C ALA A 101 1.58 -21.93 -8.88
N GLU A 102 2.45 -22.03 -9.88
CA GLU A 102 3.06 -20.88 -10.56
C GLU A 102 2.00 -19.96 -11.18
N ALA A 103 1.02 -20.54 -11.89
CA ALA A 103 -0.08 -19.77 -12.48
C ALA A 103 -0.91 -19.06 -11.39
N ALA A 104 -1.21 -19.76 -10.30
CA ALA A 104 -1.99 -19.21 -9.18
C ALA A 104 -1.25 -18.07 -8.46
N ILE A 105 0.04 -18.24 -8.16
CA ILE A 105 0.90 -17.21 -7.56
C ILE A 105 0.93 -15.97 -8.45
N LYS A 106 1.24 -16.16 -9.74
CA LYS A 106 1.36 -15.07 -10.71
C LYS A 106 0.06 -14.28 -10.82
N LEU A 107 -1.08 -14.98 -10.87
CA LEU A 107 -2.40 -14.34 -10.92
C LEU A 107 -2.68 -13.58 -9.61
N ASN A 108 -2.47 -14.19 -8.45
CA ASN A 108 -2.71 -13.56 -7.15
C ASN A 108 -1.93 -12.25 -6.98
N TYR A 109 -0.61 -12.28 -7.21
CA TYR A 109 0.22 -11.09 -6.99
C TYR A 109 0.03 -10.02 -8.07
N ARG A 110 -0.36 -10.38 -9.29
CA ARG A 110 -0.81 -9.40 -10.29
C ARG A 110 -2.09 -8.69 -9.88
N LEU A 111 -3.03 -9.45 -9.30
CA LEU A 111 -4.29 -8.91 -8.82
C LEU A 111 -4.08 -8.00 -7.59
N ILE A 112 -3.18 -8.37 -6.68
CA ILE A 112 -2.73 -7.49 -5.58
C ILE A 112 -2.12 -6.21 -6.15
N ALA A 113 -1.16 -6.33 -7.07
CA ALA A 113 -0.50 -5.17 -7.67
C ALA A 113 -1.48 -4.22 -8.35
N GLU A 114 -2.49 -4.74 -9.05
CA GLU A 114 -3.52 -3.90 -9.68
C GLU A 114 -4.37 -3.17 -8.64
N ASP A 115 -4.82 -3.85 -7.57
CA ASP A 115 -5.59 -3.22 -6.49
C ASP A 115 -4.79 -2.08 -5.81
N LEU A 116 -3.49 -2.29 -5.60
CA LEU A 116 -2.58 -1.29 -5.02
C LEU A 116 -2.35 -0.11 -5.97
N ARG A 117 -2.08 -0.39 -7.24
CA ARG A 117 -1.84 0.61 -8.28
C ARG A 117 -3.04 1.54 -8.44
N LEU A 118 -4.26 1.01 -8.40
CA LEU A 118 -5.51 1.78 -8.46
C LEU A 118 -5.70 2.72 -7.25
N CYS A 119 -5.05 2.43 -6.13
CA CYS A 119 -5.01 3.27 -4.93
C CYS A 119 -3.81 4.25 -4.92
N GLY A 120 -2.93 4.19 -5.92
CA GLY A 120 -1.70 4.99 -5.96
C GLY A 120 -0.62 4.51 -4.99
N ILE A 121 -0.65 3.22 -4.62
CA ILE A 121 0.34 2.56 -3.77
C ILE A 121 1.39 1.89 -4.66
N ASN A 122 2.65 1.89 -4.21
CA ASN A 122 3.81 1.32 -4.89
C ASN A 122 3.99 -0.18 -4.63
#